data_AF-A0A367ADV9-F1
#
_entry.id   AF-A0A367ADV9-F1
#
_cell.length_a   1.000
_cell.length_b   1.000
_cell.length_c   1.000
_cell.angle_alpha   90.00
_cell.angle_beta   90.00
_cell.angle_gamma   90.00
#
_symmetry.space_group_name_H-M   'P 1'
#
loop_
_entity.id
_entity.type
_entity.pdbx_description
1 polymer ?
#
loop_
_entity_poly.entity_id
_entity_poly.type
_entity_poly.pdbx_seq_one_letter_code
_entity_poly.pdbx_strand_id
1 'polypeptide(L)'
;MARSWQQPLPEMPAPPPARAWRRLDGPPGYEAQWRRIAEAALELGMGPDEVAQTGLDPLAAARGWKPATVALYSKVLRYGGLALPRVPTPEPDPPELDLRPLTQVRGEDPEHLRAVAWCALALGWPAPVARFRSLRRDQVHATTRRLLLLTDDGEWSVPGALTAWHAWEAVRGRFPALAASPWVLPALRRGPGLDSAVGGRLSNQALQVTFTKHARRTAQHLRATAPPSRVEAVEELATAYRDLSYDSYRRLALAAGAPPVAPRGVVRASRAVHRSSRRATG
;
A
#
# COMPACT_ATOMS: atom_id res chain seq x y z
N MET A 1 -7.85 41.54 45.21
CA MET A 1 -6.88 40.60 45.80
C MET A 1 -6.45 39.61 44.73
N ALA A 2 -5.28 39.81 44.12
CA ALA A 2 -4.75 38.93 43.08
C ALA A 2 -4.09 37.71 43.75
N ARG A 3 -4.49 36.50 43.33
CA ARG A 3 -3.80 35.25 43.68
C ARG A 3 -2.39 35.32 43.10
N SER A 4 -1.37 35.44 43.93
CA SER A 4 0.03 35.32 43.52
C SER A 4 0.32 33.85 43.25
N TRP A 5 0.25 33.52 41.96
CA TRP A 5 0.58 32.23 41.38
C TRP A 5 2.02 31.82 41.75
N GLN A 6 2.20 30.55 42.12
CA GLN A 6 3.50 29.92 42.34
C GLN A 6 4.44 30.26 41.19
N GLN A 7 5.66 30.73 41.51
CA GLN A 7 6.71 30.89 40.52
C GLN A 7 7.00 29.53 39.88
N PRO A 8 7.18 29.45 38.54
CA PRO A 8 7.63 28.21 37.91
C PRO A 8 8.96 27.80 38.51
N LEU A 9 9.08 26.51 38.85
CA LEU A 9 10.33 25.95 39.36
C LEU A 9 11.47 26.21 38.36
N PRO A 10 12.70 26.48 38.83
CA PRO A 10 13.86 26.62 37.95
C PRO A 10 14.00 25.38 37.05
N GLU A 11 14.35 25.57 35.78
CA GLU A 11 14.70 24.46 34.90
C GLU A 11 15.86 23.68 35.53
N MET A 12 15.60 22.42 35.86
CA MET A 12 16.63 21.53 36.38
C MET A 12 17.62 21.20 35.26
N PRO A 13 18.94 21.24 35.50
CA PRO A 13 19.92 20.82 34.50
C PRO A 13 19.64 19.38 34.06
N ALA A 14 19.64 19.17 32.74
CA ALA A 14 19.46 17.85 32.17
C ALA A 14 20.53 16.88 32.71
N PRO A 15 20.17 15.62 33.02
CA PRO A 15 21.15 14.64 33.47
C PRO A 15 22.21 14.40 32.39
N PRO A 16 23.46 14.05 32.77
CA PRO A 16 24.48 13.71 31.80
C PRO A 16 24.01 12.62 30.82
N PRO A 17 24.35 12.70 29.52
CA PRO A 17 23.87 11.78 28.48
C PRO A 17 23.99 10.30 28.84
N ALA A 18 25.14 9.88 29.38
CA ALA A 18 25.37 8.50 29.82
C ALA A 18 24.38 8.03 30.89
N ARG A 19 23.97 8.92 31.81
CA ARG A 19 22.98 8.61 32.84
C ARG A 19 21.58 8.55 32.26
N ALA A 20 21.26 9.43 31.31
CA ALA A 20 19.97 9.46 30.64
C ALA A 20 19.73 8.18 29.83
N TRP A 21 20.72 7.72 29.05
CA TRP A 21 20.63 6.48 28.29
C TRP A 21 20.49 5.22 29.16
N ARG A 22 21.16 5.14 30.31
CA ARG A 22 21.05 3.99 31.24
C ARG A 22 19.67 3.83 31.89
N ARG A 23 18.84 4.87 31.88
CA ARG A 23 17.47 4.83 32.43
C ARG A 23 16.46 4.25 31.45
N LEU A 24 16.87 4.01 30.21
CA LEU A 24 16.02 3.51 29.15
C LEU A 24 16.45 2.08 28.78
N ASP A 25 15.47 1.19 28.77
CA ASP A 25 15.68 -0.18 28.31
C ASP A 25 15.46 -0.27 26.80
N GLY A 26 16.32 -1.06 26.16
CA GLY A 26 16.14 -1.38 24.75
C GLY A 26 14.89 -2.23 24.52
N PRO A 27 14.14 -2.00 23.42
CA PRO A 27 12.97 -2.81 23.13
C PRO A 27 13.35 -4.28 22.85
N PRO A 28 12.54 -5.26 23.31
CA PRO A 28 12.83 -6.68 23.13
C PRO A 28 13.08 -7.06 21.67
N GLY A 29 14.15 -7.82 21.42
CA GLY A 29 14.56 -8.27 20.09
C GLY A 29 15.32 -7.23 19.25
N TYR A 30 15.61 -6.05 19.81
CA TYR A 30 16.36 -4.97 19.16
C TYR A 30 17.53 -4.46 20.02
N GLU A 31 18.00 -5.24 21.00
CA GLU A 31 18.98 -4.83 22.00
C GLU A 31 20.32 -4.44 21.37
N ALA A 32 20.74 -5.15 20.33
CA ALA A 32 21.98 -4.86 19.61
C ALA A 32 21.90 -3.53 18.84
N GLN A 33 20.76 -3.25 18.21
CA GLN A 33 20.49 -2.00 17.49
C GLN A 33 20.39 -0.84 18.47
N TRP A 34 19.67 -1.03 19.59
CA TRP A 34 19.57 -0.06 20.67
C TRP A 34 20.94 0.34 21.20
N ARG A 35 21.80 -0.64 21.51
CA ARG A 35 23.16 -0.40 21.99
C ARG A 35 24.00 0.39 20.98
N ARG A 36 23.97 0.01 19.70
CA ARG A 36 24.71 0.73 18.65
C ARG A 36 24.28 2.18 18.49
N ILE A 37 23.00 2.47 18.70
CA ILE A 37 22.48 3.83 18.63
C ILE A 37 22.92 4.64 19.87
N ALA A 38 22.78 4.06 21.07
CA ALA A 38 23.22 4.70 22.30
C ALA A 38 24.74 4.96 22.30
N GLU A 39 25.55 4.03 21.83
CA GLU A 39 27.01 4.21 21.66
C GLU A 39 27.31 5.36 20.70
N ALA A 40 26.68 5.39 19.52
CA ALA A 40 26.88 6.47 18.56
C ALA A 40 26.42 7.84 19.09
N ALA A 41 25.34 7.89 19.88
CA ALA A 41 24.89 9.12 20.53
C ALA A 41 25.90 9.59 21.60
N LEU A 42 26.41 8.66 22.42
CA LEU A 42 27.37 8.96 23.47
C LEU A 42 28.73 9.40 22.92
N GLU A 43 29.17 8.86 21.78
CA GLU A 43 30.36 9.32 21.05
C GLU A 43 30.25 10.80 20.66
N LEU A 44 29.02 11.28 20.38
CA LEU A 44 28.72 12.68 20.05
C LEU A 44 28.30 13.51 21.27
N GLY A 45 28.33 12.93 22.48
CA GLY A 45 27.88 13.61 23.69
C GLY A 45 26.37 13.85 23.77
N MET A 46 25.57 13.16 22.95
CA MET A 46 24.14 13.41 22.81
C MET A 46 23.30 12.57 23.78
N GLY A 47 22.36 13.22 24.46
CA GLY A 47 21.33 12.57 25.29
C GLY A 47 20.15 12.02 24.46
N PRO A 48 19.31 11.15 25.04
CA PRO A 48 18.12 10.62 24.34
C PRO A 48 17.11 11.73 23.97
N ASP A 49 16.94 12.75 24.82
CA ASP A 49 16.04 13.89 24.54
C ASP A 49 16.55 14.74 23.38
N GLU A 50 17.87 14.95 23.30
CA GLU A 50 18.52 15.65 22.21
C GLU A 50 18.37 14.86 20.89
N VAL A 51 18.62 13.54 20.92
CA VAL A 51 18.37 12.66 19.77
C VAL A 51 16.89 12.68 19.36
N ALA A 52 15.95 12.76 20.31
CA ALA A 52 14.53 12.89 20.00
C ALA A 52 14.21 14.22 19.30
N GLN A 53 14.89 15.32 19.66
CA GLN A 53 14.70 16.63 19.06
C GLN A 53 15.36 16.75 17.68
N THR A 54 16.62 16.34 17.54
CA THR A 54 17.41 16.50 16.30
C THR A 54 17.19 15.37 15.30
N GLY A 55 16.57 14.27 15.73
CA GLY A 55 16.53 13.05 14.95
C GLY A 55 17.89 12.36 14.85
N LEU A 56 17.99 11.40 13.93
CA LEU A 56 19.16 10.56 13.73
C LEU A 56 20.19 11.14 12.74
N ASP A 57 19.94 12.31 12.16
CA ASP A 57 20.79 12.89 11.12
C ASP A 57 22.24 13.13 11.59
N PRO A 58 22.51 13.67 12.80
CA PRO A 58 23.87 13.83 13.30
C PRO A 58 24.61 12.49 13.45
N LEU A 59 23.91 11.46 13.96
CA LEU A 59 24.46 10.12 14.12
C LEU A 59 24.71 9.46 12.76
N ALA A 60 23.79 9.63 11.82
CA ALA A 60 23.88 9.08 10.48
C ALA A 60 25.06 9.68 9.70
N ALA A 61 25.27 10.99 9.82
CA ALA A 61 26.42 11.69 9.24
C ALA A 61 27.74 11.19 9.85
N ALA A 62 27.81 11.08 11.18
CA ALA A 62 29.02 10.64 11.88
C ALA A 62 29.37 9.16 11.60
N ARG A 63 28.36 8.28 11.45
CA ARG A 63 28.55 6.83 11.27
C ARG A 63 28.41 6.35 9.82
N GLY A 64 28.16 7.25 8.87
CA GLY A 64 27.94 6.89 7.46
C GLY A 64 26.75 5.96 7.26
N TRP A 65 25.68 6.11 8.04
CA TRP A 65 24.52 5.22 7.95
C TRP A 65 23.69 5.50 6.71
N LYS A 66 23.37 4.43 5.97
CA LYS A 66 22.47 4.48 4.82
C LYS A 66 21.03 4.81 5.26
N PRO A 67 20.18 5.39 4.39
CA PRO A 67 18.79 5.72 4.70
C PRO A 67 17.97 4.56 5.29
N ALA A 68 18.17 3.33 4.80
CA ALA A 68 17.51 2.14 5.34
C ALA A 68 17.88 1.84 6.81
N THR A 69 19.14 2.07 7.19
CA THR A 69 19.61 1.95 8.58
C THR A 69 18.99 3.03 9.45
N VAL A 70 18.94 4.27 8.96
CA VAL A 70 18.30 5.39 9.67
C VAL A 70 16.81 5.11 9.91
N ALA A 71 16.10 4.57 8.93
CA ALA A 71 14.69 4.18 9.06
C ALA A 71 14.48 3.06 10.10
N LEU A 72 15.32 2.02 10.08
CA LEU A 72 15.29 0.94 11.08
C LEU A 72 15.59 1.48 12.48
N TYR A 73 16.62 2.29 12.65
CA TYR A 73 17.02 2.82 13.95
C TYR A 73 16.03 3.84 14.49
N SER A 74 15.41 4.65 13.63
CA SER A 74 14.28 5.51 14.00
C SER A 74 13.11 4.70 14.56
N LYS A 75 12.85 3.52 13.97
CA LYS A 75 11.82 2.59 14.45
C LYS A 75 12.20 2.00 15.81
N VAL A 76 13.45 1.56 15.98
CA VAL A 76 13.97 1.02 17.25
C VAL A 76 13.88 2.05 18.36
N LEU A 77 14.29 3.31 18.12
CA LEU A 77 14.20 4.38 19.12
C LEU A 77 12.76 4.67 19.54
N ARG A 78 11.81 4.68 18.59
CA ARG A 78 10.38 4.81 18.91
C ARG A 78 9.84 3.65 19.73
N TYR A 79 10.32 2.42 19.49
CA TYR A 79 9.93 1.26 20.29
C TYR A 79 10.51 1.30 21.71
N GLY A 80 11.70 1.88 21.89
CA GLY A 80 12.25 2.15 23.22
C GLY A 80 11.76 3.46 23.85
N GLY A 81 10.67 4.03 23.35
CA GLY A 81 9.97 5.13 24.01
C GLY A 81 10.44 6.55 23.69
N LEU A 82 11.38 6.75 22.76
CA LEU A 82 11.77 8.10 22.36
C LEU A 82 10.72 8.73 21.43
N ALA A 83 10.35 9.97 21.75
CA ALA A 83 9.40 10.79 20.98
C ALA A 83 10.04 11.41 19.72
N LEU A 84 10.61 10.58 18.86
CA LEU A 84 11.13 11.04 17.57
C LEU A 84 10.00 11.58 16.69
N PRO A 85 10.20 12.70 15.98
CA PRO A 85 9.34 13.09 14.88
C PRO A 85 9.12 11.89 13.98
N ARG A 86 7.87 11.61 13.62
CA ARG A 86 7.59 10.71 12.50
C ARG A 86 8.03 11.43 11.24
N VAL A 87 9.32 11.36 10.92
CA VAL A 87 9.81 11.72 9.59
C VAL A 87 9.11 10.75 8.63
N PRO A 88 8.28 11.25 7.70
CA PRO A 88 7.78 10.42 6.62
C PRO A 88 9.03 9.89 5.94
N THR A 89 9.25 8.57 5.96
CA THR A 89 10.21 7.97 5.03
C THR A 89 9.74 8.43 3.65
N PRO A 90 10.55 9.21 2.89
CA PRO A 90 10.22 9.50 1.51
C PRO A 90 10.04 8.14 0.85
N GLU A 91 8.80 7.83 0.47
CA GLU A 91 8.58 6.61 -0.28
C GLU A 91 9.27 6.87 -1.62
N PRO A 92 10.23 6.03 -2.03
CA PRO A 92 10.90 6.25 -3.31
C PRO A 92 9.84 6.36 -4.39
N ASP A 93 10.01 7.30 -5.31
CA ASP A 93 9.10 7.45 -6.44
C ASP A 93 8.94 6.07 -7.09
N PRO A 94 7.70 5.57 -7.19
CA PRO A 94 7.50 4.24 -7.72
C PRO A 94 7.97 4.27 -9.17
N PRO A 95 8.69 3.22 -9.62
CA PRO A 95 9.23 3.19 -10.97
C PRO A 95 8.11 3.39 -11.98
N GLU A 96 8.33 4.20 -13.02
CA GLU A 96 7.36 4.31 -14.10
C GLU A 96 7.22 2.94 -14.79
N LEU A 97 6.05 2.34 -14.64
CA LEU A 97 5.74 1.03 -15.20
C LEU A 97 4.43 1.13 -15.97
N ASP A 98 4.46 0.85 -17.27
CA ASP A 98 3.22 0.79 -18.05
C ASP A 98 2.34 -0.35 -17.52
N LEU A 99 1.17 -0.01 -16.95
CA LEU A 99 0.21 -0.98 -16.42
C LEU A 99 -0.83 -1.44 -17.44
N ARG A 100 -0.93 -0.77 -18.60
CA ARG A 100 -1.96 -1.04 -19.61
C ARG A 100 -1.95 -2.49 -20.12
N PRO A 101 -0.79 -3.14 -20.34
CA PRO A 101 -0.80 -4.55 -20.76
C PRO A 101 -1.53 -5.49 -19.81
N LEU A 102 -1.55 -5.19 -18.49
CA LEU A 102 -2.26 -6.01 -17.49
C LEU A 102 -3.78 -5.90 -17.60
N THR A 103 -4.31 -4.88 -18.29
CA THR A 103 -5.75 -4.64 -18.49
C THR A 103 -6.24 -4.99 -19.90
N GLN A 104 -5.37 -5.54 -20.76
CA GLN A 104 -5.74 -5.91 -22.12
C GLN A 104 -6.42 -7.28 -22.19
N VAL A 105 -7.61 -7.30 -22.79
CA VAL A 105 -8.33 -8.52 -23.17
C VAL A 105 -7.61 -9.15 -24.37
N ARG A 106 -7.18 -10.40 -24.22
CA ARG A 106 -6.33 -11.12 -25.20
C ARG A 106 -6.87 -12.51 -25.57
N GLY A 107 -7.97 -12.91 -24.96
CA GLY A 107 -8.58 -14.21 -25.12
C GLY A 107 -9.74 -14.39 -24.14
N GLU A 108 -10.40 -15.54 -24.22
CA GLU A 108 -11.61 -15.83 -23.45
C GLU A 108 -11.38 -16.72 -22.22
N ASP A 109 -10.13 -17.02 -21.87
CA ASP A 109 -9.81 -17.80 -20.67
C ASP A 109 -10.39 -17.12 -19.40
N PRO A 110 -11.24 -17.82 -18.60
CA PRO A 110 -11.85 -17.23 -17.42
C PRO A 110 -10.82 -16.71 -16.39
N GLU A 111 -9.66 -17.36 -16.28
CA GLU A 111 -8.61 -16.92 -15.36
C GLU A 111 -7.97 -15.61 -15.80
N HIS A 112 -7.67 -15.48 -17.11
CA HIS A 112 -7.24 -14.24 -17.74
C HIS A 112 -8.26 -13.11 -17.57
N LEU A 113 -9.52 -13.33 -17.97
CA LEU A 113 -10.54 -12.28 -17.96
C LEU A 113 -10.87 -11.79 -16.55
N ARG A 114 -10.94 -12.69 -15.56
CA ARG A 114 -11.12 -12.31 -14.14
C ARG A 114 -9.96 -11.43 -13.66
N ALA A 115 -8.72 -11.75 -14.05
CA ALA A 115 -7.56 -10.97 -13.64
C ALA A 115 -7.50 -9.61 -14.37
N VAL A 116 -7.84 -9.56 -15.67
CA VAL A 116 -7.93 -8.32 -16.45
C VAL A 116 -9.00 -7.39 -15.87
N ALA A 117 -10.19 -7.91 -15.55
CA ALA A 117 -11.25 -7.13 -14.89
C ALA A 117 -10.80 -6.61 -13.52
N TRP A 118 -10.09 -7.43 -12.74
CA TRP A 118 -9.51 -6.99 -11.47
C TRP A 118 -8.51 -5.84 -11.65
N CYS A 119 -7.52 -6.00 -12.53
CA CYS A 119 -6.52 -4.96 -12.80
C CYS A 119 -7.19 -3.67 -13.29
N ALA A 120 -8.13 -3.77 -14.24
CA ALA A 120 -8.85 -2.60 -14.75
C ALA A 120 -9.65 -1.88 -13.66
N LEU A 121 -10.30 -2.63 -12.76
CA LEU A 121 -10.95 -2.04 -11.58
C LEU A 121 -9.94 -1.35 -10.66
N ALA A 122 -8.80 -2.00 -10.40
CA ALA A 122 -7.77 -1.51 -9.49
C ALA A 122 -7.04 -0.26 -9.99
N LEU A 123 -7.05 0.05 -11.31
CA LEU A 123 -6.55 1.33 -11.83
C LEU A 123 -7.37 2.53 -11.39
N GLY A 124 -8.71 2.41 -11.34
CA GLY A 124 -9.58 3.52 -10.90
C GLY A 124 -10.04 3.40 -9.44
N TRP A 125 -9.93 2.20 -8.86
CA TRP A 125 -10.27 1.91 -7.47
C TRP A 125 -9.15 1.06 -6.84
N PRO A 126 -8.00 1.67 -6.49
CA PRO A 126 -6.80 0.99 -5.98
C PRO A 126 -6.97 0.49 -4.53
N ALA A 127 -7.96 -0.36 -4.31
CA ALA A 127 -8.29 -0.91 -3.02
C ALA A 127 -7.32 -2.03 -2.60
N PRO A 128 -7.04 -2.22 -1.30
CA PRO A 128 -6.28 -3.37 -0.81
C PRO A 128 -6.93 -4.71 -1.21
N VAL A 129 -6.13 -5.79 -1.27
CA VAL A 129 -6.63 -7.15 -1.61
C VAL A 129 -7.84 -7.56 -0.77
N ALA A 130 -7.85 -7.24 0.53
CA ALA A 130 -8.96 -7.57 1.43
C ALA A 130 -10.29 -6.92 1.02
N ARG A 131 -10.24 -5.74 0.37
CA ARG A 131 -11.43 -5.08 -0.17
C ARG A 131 -11.94 -5.80 -1.42
N PHE A 132 -11.05 -6.12 -2.36
CA PHE A 132 -11.42 -6.91 -3.55
C PHE A 132 -11.95 -8.30 -3.19
N ARG A 133 -11.38 -8.95 -2.18
CA ARG A 133 -11.87 -10.21 -1.62
C ARG A 133 -13.32 -10.13 -1.17
N SER A 134 -13.75 -8.96 -0.69
CA SER A 134 -15.09 -8.73 -0.14
C SER A 134 -16.00 -7.99 -1.10
N LEU A 135 -15.50 -7.56 -2.27
CA LEU A 135 -16.27 -6.84 -3.27
C LEU A 135 -17.25 -7.80 -3.93
N ARG A 136 -18.53 -7.41 -3.89
CA ARG A 136 -19.61 -8.18 -4.46
C ARG A 136 -19.98 -7.67 -5.85
N ARG A 137 -20.54 -8.57 -6.67
CA ARG A 137 -20.95 -8.30 -8.05
C ARG A 137 -22.04 -7.25 -8.12
N ASP A 138 -23.01 -7.31 -7.22
CA ASP A 138 -24.10 -6.35 -7.05
C ASP A 138 -23.62 -4.94 -6.66
N GLN A 139 -22.35 -4.78 -6.27
CA GLN A 139 -21.75 -3.48 -5.99
C GLN A 139 -21.13 -2.83 -7.24
N VAL A 140 -20.98 -3.55 -8.36
CA VAL A 140 -20.34 -3.05 -9.58
C VAL A 140 -21.39 -2.84 -10.67
N HIS A 141 -21.61 -1.58 -11.02
CA HIS A 141 -22.65 -1.18 -11.96
C HIS A 141 -22.01 -0.67 -13.26
N ALA A 142 -22.33 -1.31 -14.38
CA ALA A 142 -21.93 -0.82 -15.69
C ALA A 142 -22.83 0.34 -16.12
N THR A 143 -22.22 1.45 -16.50
CA THR A 143 -22.88 2.55 -17.21
C THR A 143 -22.45 2.54 -18.68
N THR A 144 -22.89 3.52 -19.46
CA THR A 144 -22.48 3.65 -20.87
C THR A 144 -21.00 3.99 -21.06
N ARG A 145 -20.32 4.58 -20.07
CA ARG A 145 -18.93 5.07 -20.21
C ARG A 145 -17.94 4.58 -19.15
N ARG A 146 -18.43 4.08 -18.02
CA ARG A 146 -17.61 3.69 -16.86
C ARG A 146 -18.31 2.67 -15.98
N LEU A 147 -17.55 2.07 -15.06
CA LEU A 147 -18.12 1.33 -13.94
C LEU A 147 -18.33 2.27 -12.76
N LEU A 148 -19.41 2.04 -12.00
CA LEU A 148 -19.64 2.63 -10.70
C LEU A 148 -19.54 1.53 -9.64
N LEU A 149 -18.67 1.70 -8.65
CA LEU A 149 -18.62 0.83 -7.48
C LEU A 149 -19.38 1.49 -6.35
N LEU A 150 -20.41 0.82 -5.84
CA LEU A 150 -21.19 1.23 -4.68
C LEU A 150 -20.81 0.33 -3.51
N THR A 151 -19.95 0.81 -2.62
CA THR A 151 -19.56 0.05 -1.42
C THR A 151 -19.89 0.85 -0.16
N ASP A 152 -19.77 0.22 1.00
CA ASP A 152 -20.13 0.83 2.28
C ASP A 152 -19.38 2.14 2.60
N ASP A 153 -18.26 2.41 1.93
CA ASP A 153 -17.47 3.64 2.14
C ASP A 153 -17.74 4.73 1.11
N GLY A 154 -18.60 4.47 0.12
CA GLY A 154 -19.02 5.47 -0.86
C GLY A 154 -19.23 4.93 -2.27
N GLU A 155 -19.18 5.86 -3.22
CA GLU A 155 -19.29 5.60 -4.65
C GLU A 155 -17.96 5.92 -5.33
N TRP A 156 -17.50 5.05 -6.23
CA TRP A 156 -16.31 5.27 -7.05
C TRP A 156 -16.62 5.14 -8.53
N SER A 157 -16.16 6.11 -9.30
CA SER A 157 -16.17 6.09 -10.77
C SER A 157 -14.88 5.46 -11.28
N VAL A 158 -14.99 4.34 -11.99
CA VAL A 158 -13.85 3.64 -12.60
C VAL A 158 -13.97 3.69 -14.12
N PRO A 159 -13.37 4.70 -14.77
CA PRO A 159 -13.28 4.76 -16.23
C PRO A 159 -12.33 3.69 -16.78
N GLY A 160 -12.51 3.31 -18.04
CA GLY A 160 -11.60 2.38 -18.74
C GLY A 160 -11.75 0.89 -18.38
N ALA A 161 -12.59 0.53 -17.40
CA ALA A 161 -12.80 -0.86 -16.99
C ALA A 161 -13.97 -1.57 -17.66
N LEU A 162 -14.80 -0.88 -18.44
CA LEU A 162 -16.02 -1.45 -19.06
C LEU A 162 -15.73 -2.66 -19.93
N THR A 163 -14.78 -2.56 -20.86
CA THR A 163 -14.46 -3.65 -21.80
C THR A 163 -14.02 -4.90 -21.05
N ALA A 164 -13.12 -4.75 -20.08
CA ALA A 164 -12.65 -5.83 -19.24
C ALA A 164 -13.79 -6.46 -18.41
N TRP A 165 -14.65 -5.62 -17.84
CA TRP A 165 -15.80 -6.06 -17.05
C TRP A 165 -16.83 -6.83 -17.87
N HIS A 166 -17.20 -6.33 -19.05
CA HIS A 166 -18.14 -7.02 -19.92
C HIS A 166 -17.59 -8.33 -20.45
N ALA A 167 -16.30 -8.39 -20.83
CA ALA A 167 -15.67 -9.64 -21.24
C ALA A 167 -15.70 -10.68 -20.09
N TRP A 168 -15.37 -10.25 -18.88
CA TRP A 168 -15.45 -11.10 -17.69
C TRP A 168 -16.87 -11.58 -17.41
N GLU A 169 -17.86 -10.67 -17.37
CA GLU A 169 -19.26 -11.03 -17.09
C GLU A 169 -19.85 -11.95 -18.17
N ALA A 170 -19.49 -11.74 -19.45
CA ALA A 170 -19.91 -12.61 -20.54
C ALA A 170 -19.40 -14.04 -20.37
N VAL A 171 -18.10 -14.21 -20.07
CA VAL A 171 -17.51 -15.54 -19.87
C VAL A 171 -17.98 -16.16 -18.55
N ARG A 172 -18.07 -15.39 -17.48
CA ARG A 172 -18.64 -15.81 -16.20
C ARG A 172 -20.06 -16.36 -16.37
N GLY A 173 -20.89 -15.71 -17.17
CA GLY A 173 -22.27 -16.11 -17.45
C GLY A 173 -22.42 -17.48 -18.11
N ARG A 174 -21.37 -17.98 -18.78
CA ARG A 174 -21.35 -19.31 -19.41
C ARG A 174 -21.25 -20.45 -18.37
N PHE A 175 -20.88 -20.16 -17.13
CA PHE A 175 -20.69 -21.17 -16.07
C PHE A 175 -21.66 -20.94 -14.91
N PRO A 176 -22.64 -21.84 -14.66
CA PRO A 176 -23.68 -21.63 -13.64
C PRO A 176 -23.15 -21.27 -12.25
N ALA A 177 -22.12 -21.98 -11.77
CA ALA A 177 -21.52 -21.72 -10.45
C ALA A 177 -20.85 -20.33 -10.35
N LEU A 178 -20.28 -19.81 -11.45
CA LEU A 178 -19.70 -18.48 -11.48
C LEU A 178 -20.77 -17.40 -11.65
N ALA A 179 -21.77 -17.65 -12.49
CA ALA A 179 -22.91 -16.76 -12.70
C ALA A 179 -23.69 -16.50 -11.40
N ALA A 180 -23.91 -17.55 -10.59
CA ALA A 180 -24.58 -17.47 -9.30
C ALA A 180 -23.70 -16.89 -8.18
N SER A 181 -22.38 -16.80 -8.38
CA SER A 181 -21.48 -16.28 -7.35
C SER A 181 -21.81 -14.81 -7.05
N PRO A 182 -21.82 -14.38 -5.77
CA PRO A 182 -21.96 -12.98 -5.43
C PRO A 182 -20.65 -12.21 -5.51
N TRP A 183 -19.49 -12.86 -5.68
CA TRP A 183 -18.19 -12.20 -5.60
C TRP A 183 -17.75 -11.65 -6.96
N VAL A 184 -17.03 -10.53 -6.97
CA VAL A 184 -16.39 -10.01 -8.20
C VAL A 184 -15.27 -10.93 -8.68
N LEU A 185 -14.48 -11.45 -7.73
CA LEU A 185 -13.35 -12.34 -7.99
C LEU A 185 -13.62 -13.74 -7.41
N PRO A 186 -14.56 -14.51 -7.99
CA PRO A 186 -14.87 -15.84 -7.51
C PRO A 186 -13.72 -16.83 -7.75
N ALA A 187 -13.71 -17.89 -6.96
CA ALA A 187 -12.87 -19.05 -7.21
C ALA A 187 -13.32 -19.78 -8.50
N LEU A 188 -12.41 -19.96 -9.45
CA LEU A 188 -12.67 -20.66 -10.71
C LEU A 188 -12.58 -22.18 -10.58
N ARG A 189 -11.95 -22.66 -9.50
CA ARG A 189 -11.75 -24.08 -9.21
C ARG A 189 -11.95 -24.33 -7.73
N ARG A 190 -12.31 -25.57 -7.39
CA ARG A 190 -12.33 -26.03 -6.00
C ARG A 190 -10.90 -26.04 -5.44
N GLY A 191 -10.72 -25.41 -4.29
CA GLY A 191 -9.49 -25.46 -3.51
C GLY A 191 -9.46 -26.68 -2.58
N PRO A 192 -8.38 -26.84 -1.79
CA PRO A 192 -8.16 -28.05 -0.98
C PRO A 192 -9.07 -28.17 0.25
N GLY A 193 -9.74 -27.09 0.67
CA GLY A 193 -10.64 -27.10 1.83
C GLY A 193 -12.01 -27.71 1.53
N LEU A 194 -12.62 -28.34 2.52
CA LEU A 194 -13.96 -28.96 2.41
C LEU A 194 -15.02 -27.96 1.97
N ASP A 195 -14.98 -26.74 2.52
CA ASP A 195 -15.88 -25.62 2.18
C ASP A 195 -15.49 -24.86 0.90
N SER A 196 -14.46 -25.33 0.18
CA SER A 196 -14.08 -24.69 -1.07
C SER A 196 -15.04 -25.10 -2.19
N ALA A 197 -15.56 -24.11 -2.90
CA ALA A 197 -16.46 -24.30 -4.03
C ALA A 197 -16.06 -23.38 -5.19
N VAL A 198 -16.35 -23.81 -6.41
CA VAL A 198 -16.36 -22.93 -7.58
C VAL A 198 -17.41 -21.84 -7.35
N GLY A 199 -17.09 -20.59 -7.66
CA GLY A 199 -17.93 -19.44 -7.30
C GLY A 199 -17.70 -18.94 -5.87
N GLY A 200 -16.95 -19.67 -5.03
CA GLY A 200 -16.65 -19.27 -3.66
C GLY A 200 -15.71 -18.07 -3.56
N ARG A 201 -15.60 -17.51 -2.35
CA ARG A 201 -14.69 -16.39 -2.06
C ARG A 201 -13.24 -16.88 -2.00
N LEU A 202 -12.34 -16.19 -2.69
CA LEU A 202 -10.90 -16.47 -2.59
C LEU A 202 -10.31 -15.99 -1.26
N SER A 203 -9.22 -16.63 -0.82
CA SER A 203 -8.37 -16.10 0.26
C SER A 203 -7.50 -14.94 -0.25
N ASN A 204 -6.98 -14.10 0.66
CA ASN A 204 -6.05 -13.03 0.28
C ASN A 204 -4.81 -13.58 -0.45
N GLN A 205 -4.28 -14.72 0.02
CA GLN A 205 -3.15 -15.40 -0.61
C GLN A 205 -3.50 -15.89 -2.01
N ALA A 206 -4.68 -16.49 -2.20
CA ALA A 206 -5.10 -16.97 -3.52
C ALA A 206 -5.28 -15.81 -4.53
N LEU A 207 -5.74 -14.64 -4.07
CA LEU A 207 -5.78 -13.43 -4.89
C LEU A 207 -4.39 -12.94 -5.25
N GLN A 208 -3.45 -12.87 -4.29
CA GLN A 208 -2.06 -12.51 -4.58
C GLN A 208 -1.42 -13.45 -5.61
N VAL A 209 -1.59 -14.77 -5.45
CA VAL A 209 -1.09 -15.76 -6.42
C VAL A 209 -1.75 -15.58 -7.79
N THR A 210 -3.06 -15.31 -7.83
CA THR A 210 -3.78 -15.03 -9.09
C THR A 210 -3.19 -13.83 -9.81
N PHE A 211 -2.92 -12.74 -9.08
CA PHE A 211 -2.31 -11.53 -9.64
C PHE A 211 -0.91 -11.81 -10.19
N THR A 212 -0.02 -12.42 -9.39
CA THR A 212 1.35 -12.72 -9.83
C THR A 212 1.37 -13.65 -11.04
N LYS A 213 0.46 -14.65 -11.10
CA LYS A 213 0.31 -15.52 -12.27
C LYS A 213 -0.09 -14.73 -13.51
N HIS A 214 -1.03 -13.80 -13.38
CA HIS A 214 -1.47 -12.93 -14.47
C HIS A 214 -0.34 -12.00 -14.97
N ALA A 215 0.41 -11.40 -14.06
CA ALA A 215 1.54 -10.54 -14.39
C ALA A 215 2.62 -11.32 -15.16
N ARG A 216 2.97 -12.53 -14.70
CA ARG A 216 3.92 -13.42 -15.39
C ARG A 216 3.44 -13.89 -16.75
N ARG A 217 2.17 -14.28 -16.89
CA ARG A 217 1.58 -14.63 -18.19
C ARG A 217 1.58 -13.43 -19.14
N THR A 218 1.32 -12.24 -18.61
CA THR A 218 1.38 -11.01 -19.39
C THR A 218 2.79 -10.74 -19.89
N ALA A 219 3.81 -10.89 -19.05
CA ALA A 219 5.21 -10.79 -19.44
C ALA A 219 5.59 -11.80 -20.54
N GLN A 220 5.17 -13.05 -20.40
CA GLN A 220 5.40 -14.09 -21.42
C GLN A 220 4.74 -13.75 -22.75
N HIS A 221 3.50 -13.26 -22.72
CA HIS A 221 2.79 -12.83 -23.92
C HIS A 221 3.51 -11.69 -24.61
N LEU A 222 3.92 -10.65 -23.87
CA LEU A 222 4.63 -9.50 -24.43
C LEU A 222 5.89 -9.94 -25.16
N ARG A 223 6.69 -10.82 -24.56
CA ARG A 223 7.88 -11.41 -25.20
C ARG A 223 7.53 -12.15 -26.49
N ALA A 224 6.48 -12.97 -26.46
CA ALA A 224 6.08 -13.79 -27.60
C ALA A 224 5.54 -12.97 -28.78
N THR A 225 4.99 -11.77 -28.52
CA THR A 225 4.36 -10.92 -29.56
C THR A 225 5.17 -9.66 -29.88
N ALA A 226 6.38 -9.51 -29.33
CA ALA A 226 7.19 -8.32 -29.54
C ALA A 226 7.68 -8.25 -31.00
N PRO A 227 7.49 -7.10 -31.69
CA PRO A 227 8.19 -6.90 -32.95
C PRO A 227 9.70 -6.77 -32.70
N PRO A 228 10.57 -7.12 -33.68
CA PRO A 228 12.03 -7.08 -33.50
C PRO A 228 12.58 -5.74 -32.99
N SER A 229 11.95 -4.63 -33.38
CA SER A 229 12.34 -3.27 -32.97
C SER A 229 12.01 -2.91 -31.51
N ARG A 230 11.24 -3.75 -30.79
CA ARG A 230 10.78 -3.50 -29.42
C ARG A 230 11.24 -4.55 -28.42
N VAL A 231 12.05 -5.53 -28.84
CA VAL A 231 12.45 -6.67 -28.00
C VAL A 231 13.07 -6.20 -26.68
N GLU A 232 14.02 -5.27 -26.73
CA GLU A 232 14.71 -4.78 -25.53
C GLU A 232 13.75 -4.10 -24.53
N ALA A 233 12.91 -3.16 -25.01
CA ALA A 233 11.92 -2.50 -24.18
C ALA A 233 10.88 -3.47 -23.60
N VAL A 234 10.50 -4.50 -24.36
CA VAL A 234 9.61 -5.56 -23.90
C VAL A 234 10.28 -6.43 -22.84
N GLU A 235 11.56 -6.75 -22.99
CA GLU A 235 12.31 -7.56 -22.03
C GLU A 235 12.45 -6.85 -20.68
N GLU A 236 12.69 -5.55 -20.69
CA GLU A 236 12.71 -4.72 -19.48
C GLU A 236 11.34 -4.74 -18.77
N LEU A 237 10.27 -4.44 -19.51
CA LEU A 237 8.90 -4.45 -18.99
C LEU A 237 8.49 -5.84 -18.47
N ALA A 238 8.83 -6.90 -19.22
CA ALA A 238 8.53 -8.28 -18.87
C ALA A 238 9.32 -8.76 -17.64
N THR A 239 10.48 -8.16 -17.36
CA THR A 239 11.25 -8.41 -16.14
C THR A 239 10.58 -7.73 -14.95
N ALA A 240 10.18 -6.46 -15.07
CA ALA A 240 9.44 -5.77 -14.01
C ALA A 240 8.13 -6.48 -13.64
N TYR A 241 7.40 -7.01 -14.61
CA TYR A 241 6.16 -7.77 -14.38
C TYR A 241 6.35 -9.10 -13.66
N ARG A 242 7.54 -9.72 -13.76
CA ARG A 242 7.81 -11.03 -13.15
C ARG A 242 7.74 -10.98 -11.62
N ASP A 243 8.19 -9.86 -11.06
CA ASP A 243 8.31 -9.60 -9.63
C ASP A 243 7.21 -8.66 -9.11
N LEU A 244 6.27 -8.26 -9.98
CA LEU A 244 5.18 -7.38 -9.64
C LEU A 244 4.21 -8.06 -8.67
N SER A 245 4.07 -7.46 -7.48
CA SER A 245 3.03 -7.79 -6.51
C SER A 245 1.79 -6.92 -6.75
N TYR A 246 0.63 -7.35 -6.25
CA TYR A 246 -0.57 -6.52 -6.32
C TYR A 246 -0.41 -5.23 -5.51
N ASP A 247 0.33 -5.25 -4.40
CA ASP A 247 0.55 -4.04 -3.61
C ASP A 247 1.42 -3.02 -4.37
N SER A 248 2.45 -3.48 -5.08
CA SER A 248 3.25 -2.64 -5.98
C SER A 248 2.40 -2.07 -7.12
N TYR A 249 1.56 -2.89 -7.75
CA TYR A 249 0.60 -2.45 -8.77
C TYR A 249 -0.35 -1.36 -8.26
N ARG A 250 -0.89 -1.56 -7.05
CA ARG A 250 -1.75 -0.58 -6.37
C ARG A 250 -1.01 0.74 -6.11
N ARG A 251 0.25 0.69 -5.65
CA ARG A 251 1.06 1.89 -5.42
C ARG A 251 1.34 2.65 -6.73
N LEU A 252 1.61 1.92 -7.82
CA LEU A 252 1.77 2.50 -9.14
C LEU A 252 0.50 3.20 -9.64
N ALA A 253 -0.67 2.59 -9.44
CA ALA A 253 -1.95 3.23 -9.77
C ALA A 253 -2.19 4.51 -8.95
N LEU A 254 -1.86 4.49 -7.66
CA LEU A 254 -1.96 5.67 -6.79
C LEU A 254 -1.01 6.79 -7.25
N ALA A 255 0.23 6.46 -7.59
CA ALA A 255 1.20 7.42 -8.10
C ALA A 255 0.82 7.98 -9.47
N ALA A 256 0.13 7.20 -10.30
CA ALA A 256 -0.47 7.64 -11.55
C ALA A 256 -1.73 8.53 -11.35
N GLY A 257 -2.09 8.88 -10.11
CA GLY A 257 -3.16 9.82 -9.79
C GLY A 257 -4.50 9.20 -9.41
N ALA A 258 -4.59 7.88 -9.25
CA ALA A 258 -5.82 7.24 -8.80
C ALA A 258 -6.15 7.65 -7.34
N PRO A 259 -7.43 7.95 -7.02
CA PRO A 259 -7.80 8.38 -5.67
C PRO A 259 -7.64 7.23 -4.66
N PRO A 260 -7.11 7.49 -3.45
CA PRO A 260 -6.91 6.46 -2.44
C PRO A 260 -8.24 5.93 -1.90
N VAL A 261 -8.37 4.61 -1.85
CA VAL A 261 -9.51 3.94 -1.20
C VAL A 261 -9.22 3.87 0.30
N ALA A 262 -9.66 4.89 1.04
CA ALA A 262 -9.35 5.00 2.45
C ALA A 262 -10.22 4.06 3.33
N PRO A 263 -9.71 3.58 4.47
CA PRO A 263 -10.54 2.95 5.50
C PRO A 263 -11.50 3.98 6.13
N ARG A 264 -12.66 3.51 6.61
CA ARG A 264 -13.81 4.27 7.18
C ARG A 264 -13.45 5.52 8.03
N GLY A 265 -12.29 5.58 8.66
CA GLY A 265 -11.83 6.69 9.51
C GLY A 265 -11.26 7.92 8.77
N VAL A 266 -10.72 7.77 7.56
CA VAL A 266 -9.99 8.87 6.88
C VAL A 266 -10.93 9.74 6.02
N VAL A 267 -12.01 9.17 5.48
CA VAL A 267 -13.00 9.91 4.69
C VAL A 267 -13.76 10.95 5.54
N ARG A 268 -14.00 10.67 6.83
CA ARG A 268 -14.57 11.68 7.76
C ARG A 268 -13.60 12.83 8.03
N ALA A 269 -12.31 12.54 8.22
CA ALA A 269 -11.29 13.57 8.43
C ALA A 269 -11.10 14.44 7.18
N SER A 270 -11.00 13.83 5.98
CA SER A 270 -10.87 14.57 4.72
C SER A 270 -12.12 15.42 4.40
N ARG A 271 -13.33 14.91 4.67
CA ARG A 271 -14.57 15.71 4.51
C ARG A 271 -14.70 16.84 5.54
N ALA A 272 -14.21 16.66 6.77
CA ALA A 272 -14.19 17.71 7.77
C ALA A 272 -13.23 18.84 7.36
N VAL A 273 -12.03 18.49 6.90
CA VAL A 273 -11.00 19.44 6.42
C VAL A 273 -11.47 20.22 5.18
N HIS A 274 -12.13 19.56 4.22
CA HIS A 274 -12.70 20.25 3.05
C HIS A 274 -13.93 21.13 3.36
N ARG A 275 -14.66 20.82 4.43
CA ARG A 275 -15.81 21.63 4.86
C ARG A 275 -15.36 22.85 5.69
N SER A 276 -14.28 22.74 6.46
CA SER A 276 -13.67 23.88 7.16
C SER A 276 -12.96 24.83 6.18
N SER A 277 -12.28 24.32 5.16
CA SER A 277 -11.60 25.17 4.17
C SER A 277 -12.57 25.96 3.28
N ARG A 278 -13.78 25.44 3.03
CA ARG A 278 -14.86 26.18 2.33
C ARG A 278 -15.58 27.21 3.19
N ARG A 279 -15.50 27.12 4.52
CA ARG A 279 -16.05 28.13 5.45
C ARG A 279 -15.05 29.22 5.84
N ALA A 280 -13.77 29.05 5.50
CA ALA A 280 -12.72 30.03 5.75
C ALA A 280 -12.44 30.92 4.52
N THR A 281 -13.06 30.64 3.37
CA THR A 281 -12.91 31.38 2.11
C THR A 281 -14.23 31.96 1.59
N GLY A 282 -15.26 32.05 2.43
CA GLY A 282 -16.47 32.82 2.21
C GLY A 282 -16.73 33.72 3.41
#